data_AF-A0A7V3X958-F1
#
_entry.id   AF-A0A7V3X958-F1
#
_cell.length_a   1.000
_cell.length_b   1.000
_cell.length_c   1.000
_cell.angle_alpha   90.00
_cell.angle_beta   90.00
_cell.angle_gamma   90.00
#
_symmetry.space_group_name_H-M   'P 1'
#
loop_
_entity.id
_entity.type
_entity.pdbx_description
1 polymer ?
#
loop_
_entity_poly.entity_id
_entity_poly.type
_entity_poly.pdbx_seq_one_letter_code
_entity_poly.pdbx_strand_id
1 'polypeptide(L)'
;MLLSFLKIRAIVNGREIYPLPANKPLVIDVNENNPKVVITDGYHHTRPVELVYHHLHTYYFHVTCAIGDFQMVFGLLFIFLFYLLALGTGFLAFKLICFFPVLYFLYIYYINRNEFIQLKAV
;
A
#
# COMPACT_ATOMS: atom_id res chain seq x y z
N MET A 1 11.81 2.29 0.31
CA MET A 1 10.42 1.90 0.59
C MET A 1 9.63 1.79 -0.69
N LEU A 2 8.94 0.67 -0.91
CA LEU A 2 8.15 0.34 -2.13
C LEU A 2 7.35 1.52 -2.73
N LEU A 3 6.82 2.39 -1.87
CA LEU A 3 6.09 3.62 -2.22
C LEU A 3 6.90 4.62 -3.06
N SER A 4 8.23 4.68 -2.94
CA SER A 4 9.05 5.64 -3.68
C SER A 4 9.11 5.37 -5.18
N PHE A 5 8.78 4.14 -5.59
CA PHE A 5 8.65 3.78 -6.99
C PHE A 5 7.27 4.16 -7.56
N LEU A 6 6.25 4.21 -6.71
CA LEU A 6 4.87 4.46 -7.11
C LEU A 6 4.62 5.98 -7.21
N LYS A 7 3.99 6.40 -8.31
CA LYS A 7 3.59 7.81 -8.51
C LYS A 7 2.28 8.09 -7.78
N ILE A 8 2.36 8.15 -6.44
CA ILE A 8 1.21 8.37 -5.56
C ILE A 8 0.64 9.79 -5.73
N ARG A 9 -0.68 9.88 -5.76
CA ARG A 9 -1.45 11.11 -5.89
C ARG A 9 -2.65 11.04 -4.96
N ALA A 10 -3.00 12.17 -4.37
CA ALA A 10 -4.27 12.37 -3.70
C ALA A 10 -5.27 12.98 -4.68
N ILE A 11 -6.47 12.42 -4.73
CA ILE A 11 -7.61 12.95 -5.47
C ILE A 11 -8.62 13.45 -4.45
N VAL A 12 -8.95 14.74 -4.52
CA VAL A 12 -9.97 15.39 -3.67
C VAL A 12 -11.21 15.66 -4.50
N ASN A 13 -12.37 15.27 -3.97
CA ASN A 13 -13.69 15.45 -4.58
C ASN A 13 -13.80 14.91 -6.02
N GLY A 14 -12.98 13.92 -6.37
CA GLY A 14 -12.97 13.27 -7.69
C GLY A 14 -12.39 14.12 -8.84
N ARG A 15 -11.95 15.35 -8.59
CA ARG A 15 -11.51 16.30 -9.63
C ARG A 15 -10.12 16.89 -9.39
N GLU A 16 -9.75 17.16 -8.15
CA GLU A 16 -8.50 17.84 -7.82
C GLU A 16 -7.42 16.80 -7.55
N ILE A 17 -6.32 16.85 -8.30
CA ILE A 17 -5.25 15.85 -8.22
C ILE A 17 -3.98 16.52 -7.69
N TYR A 18 -3.50 16.02 -6.57
CA TYR A 18 -2.28 16.50 -5.91
C TYR A 18 -1.22 15.39 -5.89
N PRO A 19 -0.03 15.58 -6.49
CA PRO A 19 1.05 14.60 -6.39
C PRO A 19 1.55 14.50 -4.95
N LEU A 20 1.69 13.28 -4.42
CA LEU A 20 2.18 13.05 -3.07
C LEU A 20 3.68 12.71 -3.10
N PRO A 21 4.56 13.64 -2.69
CA PRO A 21 5.99 13.39 -2.64
C PRO A 21 6.36 12.46 -1.47
N ALA A 22 7.31 11.55 -1.68
CA ALA A 22 7.68 10.55 -0.68
C ALA A 22 8.34 11.12 0.59
N ASN A 23 9.01 12.27 0.48
CA ASN A 23 9.92 12.77 1.52
C ASN A 23 9.44 14.06 2.20
N LYS A 24 8.22 14.54 1.90
CA LYS A 24 7.67 15.74 2.54
C LYS A 24 6.15 15.60 2.71
N PRO A 25 5.58 16.15 3.78
CA PRO A 25 4.15 16.22 3.92
C PRO A 25 3.55 17.10 2.81
N LEU A 26 2.37 16.70 2.33
CA LEU A 26 1.53 17.49 1.45
C LEU A 26 0.39 18.06 2.28
N VAL A 27 0.22 19.38 2.24
CA VAL A 27 -0.91 20.07 2.85
C VAL A 27 -1.86 20.46 1.72
N ILE A 28 -3.13 20.10 1.86
CA ILE A 28 -4.19 20.44 0.90
C ILE A 28 -5.22 21.26 1.66
N ASP A 29 -5.38 22.52 1.25
CA ASP A 29 -6.42 23.39 1.77
C ASP A 29 -7.74 23.05 1.08
N VAL A 30 -8.80 22.87 1.87
CA VAL A 30 -10.12 22.47 1.37
C VAL A 30 -11.14 23.48 1.85
N ASN A 31 -11.90 24.04 0.92
CA ASN A 31 -12.89 25.09 1.20
C ASN A 31 -14.33 24.56 1.31
N GLU A 32 -14.52 23.25 1.16
CA GLU A 32 -15.83 22.59 1.18
C GLU A 32 -16.00 21.78 2.47
N ASN A 33 -17.23 21.72 2.98
CA ASN A 33 -17.57 20.85 4.11
C ASN A 33 -17.84 19.43 3.56
N ASN A 34 -17.20 18.41 4.14
CA ASN A 34 -17.24 17.01 3.71
C ASN A 34 -16.43 16.64 2.44
N PRO A 35 -15.13 17.01 2.33
CA PRO A 35 -14.34 16.58 1.19
C PRO A 35 -14.10 15.06 1.20
N LYS A 36 -14.08 14.48 0.00
CA LYS A 36 -13.77 13.06 -0.23
C LYS A 36 -12.36 12.91 -0.77
N VAL A 37 -11.55 12.14 -0.07
CA VAL A 37 -10.15 11.90 -0.42
C VAL A 37 -9.96 10.46 -0.87
N VAL A 38 -9.27 10.28 -2.00
CA VAL A 38 -8.83 9.00 -2.54
C VAL A 38 -7.34 9.09 -2.83
N ILE A 39 -6.56 8.10 -2.39
CA ILE A 39 -5.15 8.01 -2.75
C ILE A 39 -4.97 6.95 -3.82
N THR A 40 -4.20 7.26 -4.87
CA THR A 40 -3.99 6.35 -6.00
C THR A 40 -2.61 6.51 -6.63
N ASP A 41 -2.10 5.46 -7.25
CA ASP A 41 -0.96 5.51 -8.18
C ASP A 41 -1.37 5.44 -9.66
N GLY A 42 -2.68 5.35 -9.93
CA GLY A 42 -3.28 5.13 -11.26
C GLY A 42 -3.77 3.70 -11.50
N TYR A 43 -3.35 2.72 -10.69
CA TYR A 43 -3.81 1.33 -10.77
C TYR A 43 -4.44 0.87 -9.45
N HIS A 44 -3.76 1.09 -8.34
CA HIS A 44 -4.28 0.89 -6.99
C HIS A 44 -4.97 2.17 -6.52
N HIS A 45 -6.02 2.05 -5.73
CA HIS A 45 -6.73 3.19 -5.19
C HIS A 45 -7.35 2.86 -3.84
N THR A 46 -7.32 3.79 -2.88
CA THR A 46 -8.04 3.61 -1.62
C THR A 46 -9.54 3.70 -1.83
N ARG A 47 -10.32 3.17 -0.89
CA ARG A 47 -11.74 3.55 -0.79
C ARG A 47 -11.85 5.07 -0.51
N PRO A 48 -12.88 5.76 -1.02
CA PRO A 48 -13.09 7.17 -0.71
C PRO A 48 -13.30 7.37 0.78
N VAL A 49 -12.54 8.28 1.37
CA VAL A 49 -12.67 8.69 2.78
C VAL A 49 -13.29 10.07 2.81
N GLU A 50 -14.46 10.19 3.43
CA GLU A 50 -15.16 11.46 3.63
C GLU A 50 -14.72 12.07 4.96
N LEU A 51 -14.27 13.32 4.93
CA LEU A 51 -13.72 14.03 6.10
C LEU A 51 -14.73 15.04 6.63
N VAL A 52 -15.02 15.04 7.92
CA VAL A 52 -16.07 15.90 8.50
C VAL A 52 -15.47 16.98 9.39
N TYR A 53 -15.42 18.22 8.91
CA TYR A 53 -14.79 19.35 9.59
C TYR A 53 -15.81 20.12 10.46
N HIS A 54 -16.24 19.51 11.58
CA HIS A 54 -17.12 20.20 12.55
C HIS A 54 -16.32 20.90 13.65
N HIS A 55 -15.40 20.19 14.31
CA HIS A 55 -14.57 20.69 15.41
C HIS A 55 -13.07 20.55 15.13
N LEU A 56 -12.71 19.73 14.13
CA LEU A 56 -11.35 19.52 13.68
C LEU A 56 -11.14 20.37 12.43
N HIS A 57 -10.10 21.21 12.44
CA HIS A 57 -9.72 22.05 11.30
C HIS A 57 -8.70 21.37 10.38
N THR A 58 -8.12 20.25 10.81
CA THR A 58 -7.07 19.55 10.06
C THR A 58 -7.12 18.06 10.37
N TYR A 59 -6.98 17.23 9.34
CA TYR A 59 -6.77 15.79 9.47
C TYR A 59 -5.37 15.42 9.01
N TYR A 60 -4.73 14.52 9.76
CA TYR A 60 -3.41 14.01 9.43
C TYR A 60 -3.53 12.55 9.00
N PHE A 61 -2.90 12.22 7.87
CA PHE A 61 -2.89 10.86 7.35
C PHE A 61 -1.49 10.45 6.93
N HIS A 62 -1.16 9.20 7.22
CA HIS A 62 -0.04 8.49 6.62
C HIS A 62 -0.54 7.61 5.48
N VAL A 63 0.06 7.78 4.30
CA VAL A 63 -0.14 6.88 3.18
C VAL A 63 0.86 5.74 3.29
N THR A 64 0.37 4.52 3.34
CA THR A 64 1.18 3.30 3.46
C THR A 64 0.74 2.27 2.43
N CYS A 65 1.56 1.24 2.20
CA CYS A 65 1.18 0.07 1.42
C CYS A 65 0.91 -1.12 2.34
N ALA A 66 0.01 -2.02 1.93
CA ALA A 66 -0.26 -3.28 2.61
C ALA A 66 1.00 -4.18 2.69
N ILE A 67 1.85 -4.10 1.67
CA ILE A 67 3.16 -4.75 1.66
C ILE A 67 4.21 -3.69 1.96
N GLY A 68 4.78 -3.76 3.17
CA GLY A 68 5.91 -2.93 3.59
C GLY A 68 7.26 -3.63 3.39
N ASP A 69 8.33 -2.88 3.62
CA ASP A 69 9.70 -3.36 3.46
C ASP A 69 9.99 -4.58 4.36
N PHE A 70 9.45 -4.62 5.59
CA PHE A 70 9.60 -5.77 6.49
C PHE A 70 8.95 -7.04 5.91
N GLN A 71 7.73 -6.95 5.40
CA GLN A 71 7.04 -8.10 4.80
C GLN A 71 7.82 -8.65 3.60
N MET A 72 8.39 -7.79 2.77
CA MET A 72 9.24 -8.21 1.65
C MET A 72 10.49 -8.96 2.13
N VAL A 73 11.19 -8.43 3.13
CA VAL A 73 12.39 -9.06 3.70
C VAL A 73 12.07 -10.42 4.31
N PHE A 74 11.02 -10.51 5.14
CA PHE A 74 10.60 -11.78 5.72
C PHE A 74 10.15 -12.78 4.66
N GLY A 75 9.42 -12.33 3.63
CA GLY A 75 9.05 -13.16 2.50
C GLY A 75 10.27 -13.74 1.77
N LEU A 76 11.29 -12.91 1.52
CA LEU A 76 12.54 -13.34 0.90
C LEU A 76 13.30 -14.35 1.76
N LEU A 77 13.44 -14.09 3.06
CA LEU A 77 14.08 -15.01 4.00
C LEU A 77 13.35 -16.35 4.07
N PHE A 78 12.02 -16.32 4.07
CA PHE A 78 11.20 -17.54 4.05
C PHE A 78 11.42 -18.36 2.79
N ILE A 79 11.38 -17.72 1.61
CA ILE A 79 11.66 -18.38 0.32
C ILE A 79 13.05 -19.03 0.36
N PHE A 80 14.07 -18.29 0.83
CA PHE A 80 15.45 -18.76 0.91
C PHE A 80 15.59 -19.99 1.81
N LEU A 81 15.02 -19.96 3.02
CA LEU A 81 15.08 -21.07 3.96
C LEU A 81 14.40 -22.33 3.40
N PHE A 82 13.19 -22.20 2.86
CA PHE A 82 12.46 -23.34 2.29
C PHE A 82 13.15 -23.91 1.05
N TYR A 83 13.79 -23.06 0.25
CA TYR A 83 14.59 -23.50 -0.88
C TYR A 83 15.80 -24.35 -0.44
N LEU A 84 16.53 -23.93 0.60
CA LEU A 84 17.64 -24.71 1.16
C LEU A 84 17.16 -26.06 1.74
N LEU A 85 16.04 -26.07 2.44
CA LEU A 85 15.42 -27.31 2.95
C LEU A 85 15.00 -28.23 1.80
N ALA A 86 14.44 -27.68 0.73
CA ALA A 86 14.05 -28.45 -0.44
C ALA A 86 15.25 -29.06 -1.19
N LEU A 87 16.37 -28.34 -1.25
CA LEU A 87 17.63 -28.85 -1.77
C LEU A 87 18.19 -29.98 -0.91
N GLY A 88 18.24 -29.81 0.40
CA GLY A 88 18.81 -30.79 1.32
C GLY A 88 17.98 -32.07 1.47
N THR A 89 16.65 -31.96 1.40
CA THR A 89 15.74 -33.09 1.62
C THR A 89 15.23 -33.74 0.34
N GLY A 90 15.31 -33.04 -0.81
CA GLY A 90 14.80 -33.52 -2.09
C GLY A 90 13.26 -33.53 -2.23
N PHE A 91 12.52 -33.18 -1.17
CA PHE A 91 11.07 -33.19 -1.18
C PHE A 91 10.49 -32.08 -2.06
N LEU A 92 9.71 -32.47 -3.06
CA LEU A 92 9.04 -31.55 -3.99
C LEU A 92 8.08 -30.59 -3.28
N ALA A 93 7.46 -31.01 -2.17
CA ALA A 93 6.52 -30.19 -1.41
C ALA A 93 7.15 -28.87 -0.92
N PHE A 94 8.39 -28.89 -0.42
CA PHE A 94 9.08 -27.68 0.01
C PHE A 94 9.40 -26.74 -1.15
N LYS A 95 9.65 -27.28 -2.35
CA LYS A 95 9.81 -26.48 -3.59
C LYS A 95 8.52 -25.78 -3.99
N LEU A 96 7.35 -26.37 -3.73
CA LEU A 96 6.07 -25.73 -4.04
C LEU A 96 5.72 -24.66 -3.00
N ILE A 97 5.90 -24.97 -1.72
CA ILE A 97 5.57 -24.06 -0.62
C ILE A 97 6.47 -22.81 -0.65
N CYS A 98 7.72 -22.91 -1.11
CA CYS A 98 8.60 -21.75 -1.19
C CYS A 98 8.06 -20.65 -2.11
N PHE A 99 7.18 -20.94 -3.08
CA PHE A 99 6.57 -19.91 -3.92
C PHE A 99 5.36 -19.23 -3.29
N PHE A 100 4.82 -19.76 -2.18
CA PHE A 100 3.62 -19.23 -1.56
C PHE A 100 3.72 -17.73 -1.19
N PRO A 101 4.83 -17.23 -0.58
CA PRO A 101 4.97 -15.79 -0.31
C PRO A 101 4.91 -14.93 -1.58
N VAL A 102 5.51 -15.41 -2.69
CA VAL A 102 5.49 -14.71 -3.98
C VAL A 102 4.07 -14.62 -4.52
N LEU A 103 3.36 -15.76 -4.54
CA LEU A 103 1.97 -15.81 -5.00
C LEU A 103 1.05 -14.94 -4.15
N TYR A 104 1.26 -14.92 -2.83
CA TYR A 104 0.50 -14.08 -1.91
C TYR A 104 0.74 -12.59 -2.17
N PHE A 105 1.99 -12.16 -2.36
CA PHE A 105 2.29 -10.76 -2.70
C PHE A 105 1.73 -10.35 -4.06
N LEU A 106 1.79 -11.24 -5.06
CA LEU A 106 1.17 -11.01 -6.36
C LEU A 106 -0.35 -10.88 -6.24
N TYR A 107 -1.00 -11.71 -5.42
CA TYR A 107 -2.43 -11.61 -5.18
C TYR A 107 -2.81 -10.25 -4.59
N ILE A 108 -2.11 -9.80 -3.55
CA ILE A 108 -2.40 -8.49 -2.94
C ILE A 108 -2.19 -7.37 -3.96
N TYR A 109 -1.08 -7.40 -4.71
CA TYR A 109 -0.75 -6.36 -5.67
C TYR A 109 -1.73 -6.33 -6.85
N TYR A 110 -1.97 -7.46 -7.51
CA TYR A 110 -2.75 -7.47 -8.75
C TYR A 110 -4.26 -7.58 -8.54
N ILE A 111 -4.70 -8.32 -7.53
CA ILE A 111 -6.11 -8.64 -7.30
C ILE A 111 -6.71 -7.67 -6.27
N ASN A 112 -6.05 -7.47 -5.12
CA ASN A 112 -6.59 -6.63 -4.04
C ASN A 112 -6.21 -5.15 -4.20
N ARG A 113 -6.59 -4.58 -5.35
CA ARG A 113 -6.18 -3.22 -5.76
C ARG A 113 -6.65 -2.10 -4.83
N ASN A 114 -7.74 -2.36 -4.10
CA ASN A 114 -8.44 -1.35 -3.30
C ASN A 114 -7.89 -1.24 -1.88
N GLU A 115 -7.10 -2.22 -1.46
CA GLU A 115 -6.56 -2.33 -0.10
C GLU A 115 -5.03 -2.31 -0.09
N PHE A 116 -4.40 -2.35 -1.27
CA PHE A 116 -2.96 -2.25 -1.40
C PHE A 116 -2.42 -0.90 -0.91
N ILE A 117 -3.01 0.23 -1.34
CA ILE A 117 -2.72 1.53 -0.75
C ILE A 117 -3.65 1.74 0.43
N GLN A 118 -3.12 2.25 1.54
CA GLN A 118 -3.85 2.45 2.78
C GLN A 118 -3.64 3.87 3.30
N LEU A 119 -4.74 4.52 3.65
CA LEU A 119 -4.76 5.80 4.36
C LEU A 119 -4.93 5.51 5.86
N LYS A 120 -3.92 5.82 6.68
CA LYS A 120 -3.96 5.62 8.12
C LYS A 120 -4.04 6.98 8.82
N ALA A 121 -5.06 7.19 9.64
CA ALA A 121 -5.15 8.38 10.47
C ALA A 121 -4.04 8.37 11.53
N VAL A 122 -3.55 9.56 11.88
CA VAL A 122 -2.57 9.80 12.95
C VAL A 122 -3.28 10.19 14.24
#